data_AF-A0A645HHH8-F1
#
_entry.id   AF-A0A645HHH8-F1
#
_cell.length_a   1.000
_cell.length_b   1.000
_cell.length_c   1.000
_cell.angle_alpha   90.00
_cell.angle_beta   90.00
_cell.angle_gamma   90.00
#
_symmetry.space_group_name_H-M   'P 1'
#
loop_
_entity.id
_entity.type
_entity.pdbx_description
1 polymer ?
#
loop_
_entity_poly.entity_id
_entity_poly.type
_entity_poly.pdbx_seq_one_letter_code
_entity_poly.pdbx_strand_id
1 'polypeptide(L)'
;MSHDVNNLELDIEFHKIIYSSTQNPFFACIGTAIMTLFKPSIAISNKKHPEVVLANHKKILEAFEHESEEDMADAIRESISKWETLSLQD
;
A
#
# COMPACT_ATOMS: atom_id res chain seq x y z
N MET A 1 -25.87 6.96 -10.86
CA MET A 1 -24.66 7.71 -10.50
C MET A 1 -23.67 6.67 -10.00
N SER A 2 -22.78 6.17 -10.87
CA SER A 2 -21.73 5.27 -10.41
C SER A 2 -20.69 6.14 -9.70
N HIS A 3 -20.53 5.94 -8.40
CA HIS A 3 -19.34 6.41 -7.71
C HIS A 3 -18.18 5.65 -8.31
N ASP A 4 -17.49 6.24 -9.30
CA ASP A 4 -16.16 5.79 -9.69
C ASP A 4 -15.26 6.06 -8.48
N VAL A 5 -15.20 5.04 -7.62
CA VAL A 5 -14.25 4.98 -6.53
C VAL A 5 -12.86 5.02 -7.15
N ASN A 6 -12.12 6.08 -6.86
CA ASN A 6 -10.75 6.19 -7.34
C ASN A 6 -9.87 5.24 -6.53
N ASN A 7 -9.69 4.00 -7.03
CA ASN A 7 -8.90 2.95 -6.38
C ASN A 7 -7.51 3.41 -5.96
N LEU A 8 -6.88 4.30 -6.74
CA LEU A 8 -5.57 4.87 -6.40
C LEU A 8 -5.63 5.74 -5.14
N GLU A 9 -6.65 6.59 -4.99
CA GLU A 9 -6.77 7.42 -3.78
C GLU A 9 -7.10 6.57 -2.56
N LEU A 10 -7.95 5.54 -2.72
CA LEU A 10 -8.23 4.60 -1.63
C LEU A 10 -6.98 3.81 -1.22
N ASP A 11 -6.16 3.37 -2.16
CA ASP A 11 -4.90 2.67 -1.89
C ASP A 11 -3.93 3.58 -1.10
N ILE A 12 -3.75 4.82 -1.56
CA ILE A 12 -2.93 5.82 -0.86
C ILE A 12 -3.48 6.12 0.54
N GLU A 13 -4.80 6.26 0.68
CA GLU A 13 -5.45 6.53 1.95
C GLU A 13 -5.28 5.35 2.91
N PHE A 14 -5.44 4.11 2.44
CA PHE A 14 -5.19 2.90 3.21
C PHE A 14 -3.78 2.88 3.81
N HIS A 15 -2.76 3.12 2.99
CA HIS A 15 -1.39 3.19 3.49
C HIS A 15 -1.16 4.33 4.48
N LYS A 16 -1.71 5.52 4.23
CA LYS A 16 -1.61 6.67 5.16
C LYS A 16 -2.26 6.37 6.51
N ILE A 17 -3.40 5.68 6.52
CA ILE A 17 -4.06 5.25 7.75
C ILE A 17 -3.12 4.35 8.55
N ILE A 18 -2.51 3.34 7.93
CA ILE A 18 -1.55 2.44 8.59
C ILE A 18 -0.41 3.23 9.25
N TYR A 19 0.21 4.16 8.53
CA TYR A 19 1.28 4.99 9.11
C TYR A 19 0.80 5.86 10.27
N SER A 20 -0.41 6.44 10.16
CA SER A 20 -0.98 7.27 11.23
C SER A 20 -1.37 6.47 12.48
N SER A 21 -1.74 5.20 12.31
CA SER A 21 -2.10 4.28 13.40
C SER A 21 -0.91 3.96 14.32
N THR A 22 0.32 4.18 13.87
CA THR A 22 1.52 4.06 14.72
C THR A 22 1.54 5.05 15.89
N GLN A 23 0.68 6.08 15.86
CA GLN A 23 0.66 7.19 16.83
C GLN A 23 2.02 7.89 16.97
N ASN A 24 2.89 7.75 15.97
CA ASN A 24 4.19 8.41 15.90
C ASN A 24 4.18 9.44 14.76
N PRO A 25 4.23 10.75 15.06
CA PRO A 25 4.11 11.80 14.06
C PRO A 25 5.26 11.78 13.03
N PHE A 26 6.44 11.29 13.39
CA PHE A 26 7.55 11.15 12.46
C PHE A 26 7.26 10.05 11.43
N PHE A 27 6.74 8.90 11.87
CA PHE A 27 6.35 7.81 10.98
C PHE A 27 5.20 8.21 10.04
N ALA A 28 4.18 8.90 10.57
CA ALA A 28 3.09 9.42 9.76
C ALA A 28 3.58 10.39 8.66
N CYS A 29 4.51 11.27 9.01
CA CYS A 29 5.13 12.22 8.07
C CYS A 29 5.94 11.49 6.98
N ILE A 30 6.83 10.58 7.38
CA ILE A 30 7.65 9.78 6.45
C ILE A 30 6.75 8.97 5.51
N GLY A 31 5.75 8.27 6.06
CA GLY A 31 4.81 7.48 5.28
C GLY A 31 4.05 8.31 4.26
N THR A 32 3.58 9.49 4.65
CA THR A 32 2.91 10.43 3.74
C THR A 32 3.84 10.89 2.60
N ALA A 33 5.11 11.17 2.90
CA ALA A 33 6.10 11.54 1.90
C ALA A 33 6.35 10.39 0.90
N ILE A 34 6.50 9.15 1.38
CA ILE A 34 6.66 7.96 0.53
C ILE A 34 5.44 7.80 -0.38
N MET A 35 4.21 7.84 0.16
CA MET A 35 3.00 7.72 -0.67
C MET A 35 2.88 8.82 -1.73
N THR A 36 3.39 10.01 -1.45
CA THR A 36 3.39 11.13 -2.39
C THR A 36 4.40 10.90 -3.51
N LEU A 37 5.64 10.51 -3.16
CA LEU A 37 6.71 10.27 -4.12
C LEU A 37 6.41 9.09 -5.05
N PHE A 38 5.85 8.00 -4.51
CA PHE A 38 5.57 6.77 -5.24
C PHE A 38 4.16 6.71 -5.84
N LYS A 39 3.32 7.75 -5.70
CA LYS A 39 1.98 7.81 -6.28
C LYS A 39 1.93 7.41 -7.77
N PRO A 40 2.85 7.84 -8.65
CA PRO A 40 2.86 7.39 -10.05
C PRO A 40 3.07 5.88 -10.20
N SER A 41 4.00 5.29 -9.43
CA SER A 41 4.25 3.85 -9.42
C SER A 41 3.04 3.07 -8.93
N ILE A 42 2.38 3.55 -7.87
CA ILE A 42 1.15 2.94 -7.33
C ILE A 42 0.01 3.02 -8.36
N ALA A 43 -0.09 4.12 -9.11
CA ALA A 43 -1.06 4.28 -10.19
C ALA A 43 -0.85 3.25 -11.32
N ILE A 44 0.40 2.98 -11.69
CA ILE A 44 0.73 1.95 -12.69
C ILE A 44 0.32 0.57 -12.17
N SER A 45 0.69 0.22 -10.93
CA SER A 45 0.34 -1.07 -10.32
C SER A 45 -1.18 -1.27 -10.20
N ASN A 46 -1.92 -0.25 -9.77
CA ASN A 46 -3.39 -0.30 -9.70
C ASN A 46 -4.04 -0.51 -11.07
N LYS A 47 -3.45 0.04 -12.14
CA LYS A 47 -3.98 -0.06 -13.49
C LYS A 47 -3.60 -1.38 -14.18
N LYS A 48 -2.33 -1.79 -14.06
CA LYS A 48 -1.77 -2.94 -14.78
C LYS A 48 -1.89 -4.25 -14.00
N HIS A 49 -1.92 -4.19 -12.66
CA HIS A 49 -1.87 -5.37 -11.78
C HIS A 49 -2.85 -5.26 -10.58
N PRO A 50 -4.13 -4.93 -10.78
CA PRO A 50 -5.09 -4.72 -9.68
C PRO A 50 -5.28 -5.94 -8.78
N GLU A 51 -5.18 -7.16 -9.32
CA GLU A 51 -5.26 -8.41 -8.57
C GLU A 51 -4.08 -8.58 -7.60
N VAL A 52 -2.88 -8.14 -8.00
CA VAL A 52 -1.68 -8.19 -7.16
C VAL A 52 -1.79 -7.16 -6.04
N VAL A 53 -2.26 -5.94 -6.35
CA VAL A 53 -2.52 -4.90 -5.34
C VAL A 53 -3.51 -5.40 -4.29
N LEU A 54 -4.65 -5.95 -4.72
CA LEU A 54 -5.65 -6.48 -3.80
C LEU A 54 -5.12 -7.65 -2.96
N ALA A 55 -4.33 -8.55 -3.55
CA ALA A 55 -3.72 -9.66 -2.81
C ALA A 55 -2.76 -9.17 -1.74
N ASN A 56 -1.95 -8.13 -2.02
CA ASN A 56 -1.07 -7.53 -1.03
C ASN A 56 -1.86 -6.89 0.12
N HIS A 57 -2.95 -6.19 -0.18
CA HIS A 57 -3.79 -5.56 0.86
C HIS A 57 -4.45 -6.59 1.76
N LYS A 58 -4.88 -7.73 1.20
CA LYS A 58 -5.40 -8.86 1.98
C LYS A 58 -4.35 -9.44 2.94
N LYS A 59 -3.11 -9.63 2.48
CA LYS A 59 -2.01 -10.10 3.36
C LYS A 59 -1.75 -9.15 4.52
N ILE A 60 -1.76 -7.83 4.26
CA ILE A 60 -1.61 -6.81 5.30
C ILE A 60 -2.77 -6.89 6.31
N LEU A 61 -4.01 -7.06 5.82
CA LEU A 61 -5.18 -7.24 6.68
C LEU A 61 -5.08 -8.51 7.53
N GLU A 62 -4.75 -9.65 6.92
CA GLU A 62 -4.58 -10.93 7.63
C GLU A 62 -3.50 -10.82 8.72
N ALA A 63 -2.40 -10.11 8.45
CA ALA A 63 -1.36 -9.84 9.45
C ALA A 63 -1.87 -8.99 10.62
N PHE A 64 -2.73 -7.99 10.35
CA PHE A 64 -3.40 -7.23 11.40
C PHE A 64 -4.38 -8.09 12.21
N GLU A 65 -5.19 -8.92 11.56
CA GLU A 65 -6.19 -9.78 12.20
C GLU A 65 -5.55 -10.83 13.12
N HIS A 66 -4.36 -11.31 12.78
CA HIS A 66 -3.61 -12.25 13.60
C HIS A 66 -2.64 -11.59 14.59
N GLU A 67 -2.57 -10.25 14.63
CA GLU A 67 -1.63 -9.49 15.46
C GLU A 67 -0.16 -9.95 15.29
N SER A 68 0.20 -10.36 14.08
CA SER A 68 1.49 -11.00 13.78
C SER A 68 2.48 -10.00 13.18
N GLU A 69 3.49 -9.63 13.98
CA GLU A 69 4.56 -8.72 13.53
C GLU A 69 5.39 -9.34 12.39
N GLU A 70 5.59 -10.66 12.42
CA GLU A 70 6.32 -11.39 11.38
C GLU A 70 5.57 -11.35 10.04
N ASP A 71 4.27 -11.69 10.05
CA ASP A 71 3.44 -11.65 8.84
C ASP A 71 3.33 -10.23 8.28
N MET A 72 3.28 -9.22 9.16
CA MET A 72 3.28 -7.82 8.75
C MET A 72 4.61 -7.45 8.07
N ALA A 73 5.74 -7.82 8.66
CA ALA A 73 7.05 -7.55 8.08
C ALA A 73 7.21 -8.20 6.70
N ASP A 74 6.72 -9.44 6.54
CA ASP A 74 6.78 -10.16 5.28
C ASP A 74 5.83 -9.59 4.23
N ALA A 75 4.59 -9.24 4.61
CA ALA A 75 3.64 -8.57 3.72
C ALA A 75 4.20 -7.24 3.19
N ILE A 76 4.87 -6.45 4.04
CA ILE A 76 5.51 -5.20 3.65
C ILE A 76 6.68 -5.44 2.69
N ARG A 77 7.60 -6.37 3.02
CA ARG A 77 8.75 -6.70 2.15
C ARG A 77 8.32 -7.16 0.77
N GLU A 78 7.32 -8.05 0.71
CA GLU A 78 6.76 -8.51 -0.55
C GLU A 78 6.12 -7.36 -1.34
N SER A 79 5.37 -6.47 -0.68
CA SER A 79 4.71 -5.34 -1.35
C SER A 79 5.75 -4.40 -1.99
N ILE A 80 6.82 -4.07 -1.27
CA ILE A 80 7.90 -3.21 -1.76
C ILE A 80 8.66 -3.85 -2.93
N SER A 81 9.01 -5.14 -2.83
CA SER A 81 9.70 -5.85 -3.92
C SER A 81 8.85 -5.89 -5.21
N LYS A 82 7.52 -6.02 -5.06
CA LYS A 82 6.59 -5.95 -6.19
C LYS A 82 6.52 -4.55 -6.78
N TRP A 83 6.61 -3.48 -5.98
CA TRP A 83 6.66 -2.12 -6.53
C TRP A 83 7.90 -1.90 -7.38
N GLU A 84 9.06 -2.37 -6.94
CA GLU A 84 10.31 -2.30 -7.71
C GLU A 84 10.18 -3.01 -9.07
N THR A 85 9.58 -4.20 -9.08
CA THR A 85 9.48 -5.01 -10.31
C THR A 85 8.34 -4.58 -11.23
N LEU A 86 7.19 -4.15 -10.70
CA LEU A 86 5.99 -3.83 -11.49
C LEU A 86 5.96 -2.39 -11.99
N SER A 87 6.58 -1.44 -11.27
CA SER A 87 6.56 -0.03 -11.66
C SER A 87 7.62 0.38 -12.68
N LEU A 88 8.58 -0.52 -12.97
CA LEU A 88 9.66 -0.32 -13.94
C LEU A 88 9.43 -1.06 -15.27
N GLN A 89 8.32 -1.78 -15.41
CA GLN A 89 7.97 -2.48 -16.65
C GLN A 89 7.14 -1.55 -17.54
N ASP A 90 7.81 -0.96 -18.54
CA ASP A 90 7.21 -0.16 -19.61
C ASP A 90 6.15 -0.95 -20.40
#